data_AF-A0A506U934-F1
#
_entry.id   AF-A0A506U934-F1
#
_cell.length_a   1.000
_cell.length_b   1.000
_cell.length_c   1.000
_cell.angle_alpha   90.00
_cell.angle_beta   90.00
_cell.angle_gamma   90.00
#
_symmetry.space_group_name_H-M   'P 1'
#
loop_
_entity.id
_entity.type
_entity.pdbx_description
1 polymer ?
#
loop_
_entity_poly.entity_id
_entity_poly.type
_entity_poly.pdbx_seq_one_letter_code
_entity_poly.pdbx_strand_id
1 'polypeptide(L)'
;MLHPVSAQNVPDRGAILTKAVSRAGDRLGLSGRVLADVLGVSEAQISRYRRGEAILAEGTKPFELAVLMVRAFRSLDAITGGDETVARAWLTAENGALGARPVDRITSIQGLADVVAYLDARRAPL
;
A
#
# COMPACT_ATOMS: atom_id res chain seq x y z
N MET A 1 -23.52 -33.20 25.87
CA MET A 1 -23.28 -31.74 25.89
C MET A 1 -22.21 -31.43 24.85
N LEU A 2 -22.59 -30.87 23.71
CA LEU A 2 -21.65 -30.42 22.68
C LEU A 2 -21.19 -29.01 23.08
N HIS A 3 -19.90 -28.84 23.36
CA HIS A 3 -19.30 -27.52 23.48
C HIS A 3 -19.23 -26.91 22.08
N PRO A 4 -19.77 -25.71 21.83
CA PRO A 4 -19.56 -25.05 20.56
C PRO A 4 -18.07 -24.72 20.45
N VAL A 5 -17.40 -25.31 19.45
CA VAL A 5 -16.08 -24.87 19.00
C VAL A 5 -16.23 -23.38 18.67
N SER A 6 -15.54 -22.52 19.41
CA SER A 6 -15.56 -21.08 19.17
C SER A 6 -15.29 -20.84 17.69
N ALA A 7 -16.21 -20.18 16.99
CA ALA A 7 -16.01 -19.74 15.63
C ALA A 7 -14.68 -18.95 15.62
N GLN A 8 -13.68 -19.46 14.91
CA GLN A 8 -12.41 -18.76 14.78
C GLN A 8 -12.73 -17.37 14.26
N ASN A 9 -12.30 -16.35 15.01
CA ASN A 9 -12.56 -14.95 14.72
C ASN A 9 -11.85 -14.60 13.41
N VAL A 10 -12.54 -14.76 12.27
CA VAL A 10 -11.98 -14.46 10.96
C VAL A 10 -11.64 -12.98 10.96
N PRO A 11 -10.34 -12.61 10.89
CA PRO A 11 -9.98 -11.21 11.04
C PRO A 11 -10.54 -10.41 9.86
N ASP A 12 -11.17 -9.28 10.17
CA ASP A 12 -11.75 -8.34 9.22
C ASP A 12 -10.67 -7.89 8.21
N ARG A 13 -10.86 -8.24 6.92
CA ARG A 13 -9.88 -7.95 5.87
C ARG A 13 -9.75 -6.45 5.63
N GLY A 14 -10.85 -5.70 5.77
CA GLY A 14 -10.84 -4.24 5.73
C GLY A 14 -9.95 -3.67 6.81
N ALA A 15 -10.08 -4.14 8.05
CA ALA A 15 -9.23 -3.72 9.16
C ALA A 15 -7.76 -4.09 8.94
N ILE A 16 -7.47 -5.32 8.48
CA ILE A 16 -6.10 -5.77 8.16
C ILE A 16 -5.48 -4.90 7.08
N LEU A 17 -6.19 -4.68 5.97
CA LEU A 17 -5.68 -3.92 4.84
C LEU A 17 -5.46 -2.45 5.21
N THR A 18 -6.37 -1.86 5.98
CA THR A 18 -6.25 -0.47 6.48
C THR A 18 -4.97 -0.29 7.29
N LYS A 19 -4.67 -1.24 8.18
CA LYS A 19 -3.43 -1.24 8.96
C LYS A 19 -2.20 -1.46 8.09
N ALA A 20 -2.28 -2.38 7.13
CA ALA A 20 -1.18 -2.70 6.23
C ALA A 20 -0.80 -1.52 5.33
N VAL A 21 -1.79 -0.88 4.69
CA VAL A 21 -1.54 0.25 3.77
C VAL A 21 -1.06 1.49 4.52
N SER A 22 -1.60 1.76 5.71
CA SER A 22 -1.13 2.87 6.56
C SER A 22 0.34 2.70 6.94
N ARG A 23 0.73 1.49 7.37
CA ARG A 23 2.13 1.16 7.70
C ARG A 23 3.05 1.19 6.49
N ALA A 24 2.59 0.72 5.33
CA ALA A 24 3.34 0.81 4.08
C ALA A 24 3.64 2.28 3.74
N GLY A 25 2.64 3.15 3.84
CA GLY A 25 2.84 4.59 3.67
C GLY A 25 3.88 5.17 4.63
N ASP A 26 3.82 4.79 5.91
CA ASP A 26 4.78 5.25 6.92
C ASP A 26 6.22 4.79 6.67
N ARG A 27 6.42 3.51 6.38
CA ARG A 27 7.74 2.94 6.08
C ARG A 27 8.34 3.55 4.81
N LEU A 28 7.50 3.92 3.84
CA LEU A 28 7.90 4.63 2.62
C LEU A 28 8.01 6.14 2.78
N GLY A 29 7.73 6.70 3.97
CA GLY A 29 7.79 8.14 4.21
C GLY A 29 6.75 8.96 3.42
N LEU A 30 5.63 8.34 3.02
CA LEU A 30 4.55 9.03 2.32
C LEU A 30 3.78 9.93 3.26
N SER A 31 3.54 11.17 2.83
CA SER A 31 2.65 12.08 3.55
C SER A 31 1.20 11.59 3.52
N GLY A 32 0.39 12.08 4.46
CA GLY A 32 -1.06 11.83 4.47
C GLY A 32 -1.72 12.22 3.14
N ARG A 33 -1.32 13.35 2.58
CA ARG A 33 -1.76 13.82 1.26
C ARG A 33 -1.44 12.85 0.12
N VAL A 34 -0.18 12.42 0.00
CA VAL A 34 0.19 11.49 -1.08
C VAL A 34 -0.56 10.17 -0.93
N LEU A 35 -0.67 9.64 0.29
CA LEU A 35 -1.43 8.40 0.51
C LEU A 35 -2.94 8.58 0.23
N ALA A 36 -3.49 9.76 0.49
CA ALA A 36 -4.87 10.10 0.16
C ALA A 36 -5.09 10.09 -1.36
N ASP A 37 -4.18 10.73 -2.11
CA ASP A 37 -4.19 10.79 -3.57
C ASP A 37 -4.10 9.37 -4.17
N VAL A 38 -3.19 8.53 -3.67
CA VAL A 38 -3.02 7.13 -4.10
C VAL A 38 -4.29 6.30 -3.90
N LEU A 39 -5.01 6.50 -2.79
CA LEU A 39 -6.19 5.72 -2.43
C LEU A 39 -7.51 6.31 -2.93
N GLY A 40 -7.50 7.51 -3.49
CA GLY A 40 -8.72 8.21 -3.92
C GLY A 40 -9.65 8.55 -2.75
N VAL A 41 -9.08 8.94 -1.62
CA VAL A 41 -9.81 9.32 -0.40
C VAL A 41 -9.35 10.69 0.10
N SER A 42 -10.00 11.24 1.13
CA SER A 42 -9.56 12.48 1.76
C SER A 42 -8.39 12.26 2.75
N GLU A 43 -7.59 13.29 2.99
CA GLU A 43 -6.57 13.28 4.05
C GLU A 43 -7.16 13.01 5.44
N ALA A 44 -8.39 13.48 5.69
CA ALA A 44 -9.12 13.21 6.92
C ALA A 44 -9.41 11.71 7.10
N GLN A 45 -9.75 10.99 6.01
CA GLN A 45 -9.91 9.53 6.05
C GLN A 45 -8.59 8.82 6.33
N ILE A 46 -7.48 9.24 5.70
CA ILE A 46 -6.14 8.70 6.03
C ILE A 46 -5.80 8.90 7.51
N SER A 47 -6.11 10.07 8.06
CA SER A 47 -5.93 10.38 9.47
C SER A 47 -6.73 9.43 10.38
N ARG A 48 -8.00 9.16 10.05
CA ARG A 48 -8.85 8.20 10.77
C ARG A 48 -8.35 6.76 10.63
N TYR A 49 -7.90 6.34 9.46
CA TYR A 49 -7.29 5.02 9.24
C TYR A 49 -6.08 4.79 10.14
N ARG A 50 -5.19 5.80 10.25
CA ARG A 50 -4.02 5.76 11.12
C ARG A 50 -4.37 5.68 12.61
N ARG A 51 -5.46 6.31 13.03
CA ARG A 51 -5.98 6.23 14.40
C ARG A 51 -6.85 4.99 14.68
N GLY A 52 -7.16 4.20 13.66
CA GLY A 52 -8.07 3.05 13.80
C GLY A 52 -9.55 3.43 13.99
N GLU A 53 -9.92 4.67 13.64
CA GLU A 53 -11.29 5.20 13.76
C GLU A 53 -12.15 4.91 12.52
N ALA A 54 -11.53 4.42 11.45
CA ALA A 54 -12.20 4.00 10.22
C ALA A 54 -11.44 2.83 9.60
N ILE A 55 -12.13 2.06 8.77
CA ILE A 55 -11.57 0.95 8.00
C ILE A 55 -11.97 1.07 6.52
N LEU A 56 -11.13 0.55 5.64
CA LEU A 56 -11.45 0.34 4.23
C LEU A 56 -12.55 -0.71 4.10
N ALA A 57 -13.62 -0.36 3.40
CA ALA A 57 -14.71 -1.28 3.11
C ALA A 57 -14.36 -2.18 1.91
N GLU A 58 -14.52 -3.50 2.04
CA GLU A 58 -14.35 -4.45 0.95
C GLU A 58 -15.28 -4.11 -0.24
N GLY A 59 -14.82 -4.38 -1.47
CA GLY A 59 -15.57 -4.09 -2.69
C GLY A 59 -15.58 -2.62 -3.12
N THR A 60 -14.89 -1.73 -2.40
CA THR A 60 -14.76 -0.32 -2.78
C THR A 60 -13.47 -0.04 -3.53
N LYS A 61 -13.46 1.03 -4.34
CA LYS A 61 -12.26 1.43 -5.09
C LYS A 61 -11.03 1.70 -4.19
N PRO A 62 -11.15 2.41 -3.05
CA PRO A 62 -10.02 2.61 -2.14
C PRO A 62 -9.46 1.31 -1.58
N PHE A 63 -10.29 0.28 -1.39
CA PHE A 63 -9.83 -1.04 -0.95
C PHE A 63 -8.95 -1.69 -2.02
N GLU A 64 -9.37 -1.70 -3.29
CA GLU A 64 -8.57 -2.22 -4.40
C GLU A 64 -7.24 -1.46 -4.56
N LEU A 65 -7.27 -0.13 -4.47
CA LEU A 65 -6.06 0.70 -4.55
C LEU A 65 -5.12 0.45 -3.37
N ALA A 66 -5.65 0.22 -2.17
CA ALA A 66 -4.84 -0.17 -1.03
C ALA A 66 -4.18 -1.54 -1.21
N VAL A 67 -4.87 -2.51 -1.83
CA VAL A 67 -4.26 -3.81 -2.20
C VAL A 67 -3.07 -3.59 -3.14
N LEU A 68 -3.24 -2.78 -4.19
CA LEU A 68 -2.15 -2.46 -5.14
C LEU A 68 -0.99 -1.73 -4.46
N MET A 69 -1.27 -0.76 -3.59
CA MET A 69 -0.25 -0.03 -2.85
C MET A 69 0.55 -0.94 -1.90
N VAL A 70 -0.13 -1.84 -1.18
CA VAL A 70 0.53 -2.84 -0.32
C VAL A 70 1.37 -3.82 -1.16
N ARG A 71 0.90 -4.17 -2.36
CA ARG A 71 1.66 -5.01 -3.30
C ARG A 71 2.92 -4.31 -3.78
N ALA A 72 2.83 -3.04 -4.21
CA ALA A 72 3.99 -2.24 -4.59
C ALA A 72 5.01 -2.16 -3.45
N PHE A 73 4.55 -1.85 -2.24
CA PHE A 73 5.39 -1.80 -1.05
C PHE A 73 6.13 -3.12 -0.81
N ARG A 74 5.43 -4.27 -0.84
CA ARG A 74 6.04 -5.57 -0.61
C ARG A 74 7.07 -5.94 -1.68
N SER A 75 6.80 -5.63 -2.94
CA SER A 75 7.74 -5.89 -4.03
C SER A 75 8.99 -4.99 -3.90
N LEU A 76 8.82 -3.73 -3.50
CA LEU A 76 9.94 -2.83 -3.22
C LEU A 76 10.76 -3.27 -2.00
N ASP A 77 10.11 -3.65 -0.90
CA ASP A 77 10.75 -4.15 0.32
C ASP A 77 11.57 -5.42 0.02
N ALA A 78 11.08 -6.32 -0.83
CA ALA A 78 11.81 -7.51 -1.27
C ALA A 78 13.09 -7.20 -2.06
N ILE A 79 13.05 -6.26 -3.02
CA ILE A 79 14.23 -5.91 -3.83
C ILE A 79 15.24 -5.03 -3.08
N THR A 80 14.80 -4.33 -2.02
CA THR A 80 15.67 -3.49 -1.18
C THR A 80 16.19 -4.23 0.05
N GLY A 81 15.83 -5.51 0.23
CA GLY A 81 16.22 -6.29 1.41
C GLY A 81 15.64 -5.74 2.72
N GLY A 82 14.53 -5.01 2.66
CA GLY A 82 13.89 -4.38 3.82
C GLY A 82 14.52 -3.05 4.27
N ASP A 83 15.53 -2.53 3.56
CA ASP A 83 16.13 -1.24 3.87
C ASP A 83 15.19 -0.08 3.48
N GLU A 84 14.56 0.53 4.48
CA GLU A 84 13.64 1.65 4.28
C GLU A 84 14.33 2.88 3.69
N THR A 85 15.62 3.11 3.96
CA THR A 85 16.35 4.24 3.41
C THR A 85 16.49 4.07 1.90
N VAL A 86 16.86 2.87 1.46
CA VAL A 86 16.96 2.53 0.03
C VAL A 86 15.58 2.56 -0.63
N ALA A 87 14.55 2.02 0.01
CA ALA A 87 13.19 2.04 -0.52
C ALA A 87 12.66 3.47 -0.71
N ARG A 88 12.86 4.35 0.27
CA ARG A 88 12.48 5.77 0.18
C ARG A 88 13.26 6.49 -0.90
N ALA A 89 14.58 6.28 -0.96
CA ALA A 89 15.43 6.88 -1.99
C ALA A 89 14.96 6.46 -3.39
N TRP A 90 14.70 5.17 -3.62
CA TRP A 90 14.18 4.64 -4.89
C TRP A 90 12.83 5.28 -5.26
N LEU A 91 11.93 5.45 -4.30
CA LEU A 91 10.60 6.01 -4.54
C LEU A 91 10.65 7.48 -4.97
N THR A 92 11.65 8.23 -4.49
CA THR A 92 11.83 9.66 -4.78
C THR A 92 12.81 9.98 -5.91
N ALA A 93 13.63 9.01 -6.33
CA ALA A 93 14.58 9.18 -7.42
C ALA A 93 13.88 9.08 -8.79
N GLU A 94 14.42 9.78 -9.79
CA GLU A 94 13.98 9.60 -11.17
C GLU A 94 14.23 8.14 -11.60
N ASN A 95 13.19 7.51 -12.13
CA ASN A 95 13.29 6.14 -12.62
C ASN A 95 13.18 6.12 -14.14
N GLY A 96 14.31 5.93 -14.83
CA GLY A 96 14.37 6.00 -16.28
C GLY A 96 13.45 5.03 -17.02
N ALA A 97 13.12 3.88 -16.42
CA ALA A 97 12.21 2.92 -17.03
C ALA A 97 10.72 3.23 -16.76
N LEU A 98 10.41 4.05 -15.74
CA LEU A 98 9.06 4.58 -15.50
C LEU A 98 8.87 6.00 -16.10
N GLY A 99 9.97 6.64 -16.51
CA GLY A 99 10.01 7.99 -17.06
C GLY A 99 9.65 9.10 -16.08
N ALA A 100 9.66 8.82 -14.78
CA ALA A 100 9.30 9.74 -13.70
C ALA A 100 9.77 9.20 -12.34
N ARG A 101 9.69 10.05 -11.32
CA ARG A 101 9.78 9.61 -9.92
C ARG A 101 8.59 8.69 -9.58
N PRO A 102 8.81 7.49 -9.02
CA PRO A 102 7.72 6.58 -8.66
C PRO A 102 6.67 7.22 -7.73
N VAL A 103 7.08 8.06 -6.78
CA VAL A 103 6.17 8.77 -5.85
C VAL A 103 5.15 9.65 -6.56
N ASP A 104 5.50 10.25 -7.70
CA ASP A 104 4.57 11.07 -8.47
C ASP A 104 3.61 10.19 -9.27
N ARG A 105 4.11 9.09 -9.83
CA ARG A 105 3.31 8.17 -10.65
C ARG A 105 2.20 7.46 -9.88
N ILE A 106 2.49 7.02 -8.65
CA ILE A 106 1.52 6.25 -7.84
C ILE A 106 0.25 7.02 -7.47
N THR A 107 0.23 8.36 -7.62
CA THR A 107 -0.95 9.21 -7.37
C THR A 107 -2.04 9.09 -8.44
N SER A 108 -1.77 8.38 -9.53
CA SER A 108 -2.77 8.03 -10.55
C SER A 108 -2.99 6.53 -10.57
N ILE A 109 -4.22 6.09 -10.91
CA ILE A 109 -4.55 4.66 -10.97
C ILE A 109 -3.64 3.93 -11.98
N GLN A 110 -3.45 4.51 -13.17
CA GLN A 110 -2.58 3.94 -14.20
C GLN A 110 -1.13 3.88 -13.71
N GLY A 111 -0.59 4.98 -13.16
CA GLY A 111 0.78 5.01 -12.69
C GLY A 111 1.04 4.07 -11.51
N LEU A 112 0.07 3.88 -10.60
CA LEU A 112 0.17 2.87 -9.55
C LEU A 112 0.25 1.45 -10.14
N ALA A 113 -0.59 1.14 -11.13
CA ALA A 113 -0.56 -0.16 -11.81
C ALA A 113 0.78 -0.39 -12.53
N ASP A 114 1.30 0.63 -13.22
CA ASP A 114 2.60 0.57 -13.93
C ASP A 114 3.76 0.32 -12.95
N VAL A 115 3.77 1.02 -11.80
CA VAL A 115 4.78 0.84 -10.75
C VAL A 115 4.70 -0.57 -10.14
N VAL A 116 3.49 -1.08 -9.89
CA VAL A 116 3.30 -2.47 -9.41
C VAL A 116 3.86 -3.47 -10.42
N ALA A 117 3.51 -3.34 -11.70
CA ALA A 117 3.97 -4.25 -12.75
C ALA A 117 5.50 -4.23 -12.87
N TYR A 118 6.10 -3.04 -12.83
CA TYR A 118 7.55 -2.86 -12.86
C TYR A 118 8.26 -3.55 -11.70
N LEU A 119 7.74 -3.39 -10.47
CA LEU A 119 8.35 -3.97 -9.27
C LEU A 119 8.16 -5.48 -9.21
N ASP A 120 6.98 -5.98 -9.62
CA ASP A 120 6.72 -7.42 -9.70
C ASP A 120 7.61 -8.11 -10.72
N ALA A 121 7.91 -7.47 -11.85
CA ALA A 121 8.86 -8.00 -12.83
C ALA A 121 10.30 -8.07 -12.28
N ARG A 122 10.69 -7.10 -11.44
CA ARG A 122 12.05 -7.04 -10.86
C ARG A 122 12.27 -7.96 -9.66
N ARG A 123 11.22 -8.28 -8.92
CA ARG A 123 11.33 -9.21 -7.78
C ARG A 123 11.40 -10.67 -8.23
N ALA A 124 10.96 -10.98 -9.46
CA ALA A 124 10.93 -12.34 -9.96
C ALA A 124 12.36 -12.89 -10.05
N PRO A 125 12.65 -14.07 -9.46
CA PRO A 125 13.93 -14.72 -9.71
C PRO A 125 14.06 -15.02 -11.21
N LEU A 126 15.24 -14.74 -11.76
CA LEU A 126 15.62 -15.15 -13.13
C LEU A 126 15.68 -16.67 -13.25
#